data_AF-W4PZD3-F1
#
_entry.id   AF-W4PZD3-F1
#
_cell.length_a   1.000
_cell.length_b   1.000
_cell.length_c   1.000
_cell.angle_alpha   90.00
_cell.angle_beta   90.00
_cell.angle_gamma   90.00
#
_symmetry.space_group_name_H-M   'P 1'
#
loop_
_entity.id
_entity.type
_entity.pdbx_description
1 polymer ?
#
loop_
_entity_poly.entity_id
_entity_poly.type
_entity_poly.pdbx_seq_one_letter_code
_entity_poly.pdbx_strand_id
1 'polypeptide(L)'
;MIEPEMAFVEFNENLEIQEQYVSYVVQSVLKSCQLELKTLGRDLSKLEAIQAPFPRITYDEAITFLKDKGFDDIEWGDDFGSPHETAIAEHYEKPVFITHYPTSLKPFYMQPDPNREDVVLCADLIAPEGYGEIIGGSERIHDYELLKANIEKHHLSLEAYQWYLDLRQYGSVPHSGFGLGLERTVAWISGVEHVRETIPFPRLLNRLYP
;
A
#
# COMPACT_ATOMS: atom_id res chain seq x y z
N MET A 1 -1.28 11.65 -5.58
CA MET A 1 -1.26 10.80 -4.37
C MET A 1 -2.05 11.48 -3.27
N ILE A 2 -2.62 10.69 -2.35
CA ILE A 2 -3.24 11.16 -1.11
C ILE A 2 -2.45 10.53 0.03
N GLU A 3 -1.85 11.33 0.92
CA GLU A 3 -0.83 10.86 1.87
C GLU A 3 -1.17 11.27 3.31
N PRO A 4 -2.08 10.55 4.00
CA PRO A 4 -2.41 10.82 5.40
C PRO A 4 -1.31 10.33 6.33
N GLU A 5 -0.98 11.16 7.32
CA GLU A 5 -0.05 10.84 8.41
C GLU A 5 -0.73 11.15 9.75
N MET A 6 -0.69 10.20 10.69
CA MET A 6 -1.48 10.27 11.92
C MET A 6 -0.60 10.00 13.16
N ALA A 7 -0.59 10.96 14.08
CA ALA A 7 0.09 10.83 15.37
C ALA A 7 -0.72 9.95 16.33
N PHE A 8 -0.03 9.20 17.19
CA PHE A 8 -0.60 8.24 18.14
C PHE A 8 -1.38 7.09 17.48
N VAL A 9 -1.04 6.75 16.24
CA VAL A 9 -1.64 5.65 15.49
C VAL A 9 -0.56 4.61 15.23
N GLU A 10 -0.76 3.41 15.79
CA GLU A 10 0.11 2.26 15.58
C GLU A 10 -0.30 1.46 14.34
N PHE A 11 0.51 0.45 13.96
CA PHE A 11 0.33 -0.31 12.73
C PHE A 11 -1.08 -0.86 12.51
N ASN A 12 -1.69 -1.49 13.52
CA ASN A 12 -3.01 -2.11 13.37
C ASN A 12 -4.13 -1.07 13.12
N GLU A 13 -4.07 0.06 13.83
CA GLU A 13 -5.01 1.16 13.64
C GLU A 13 -4.83 1.80 12.25
N ASN A 14 -3.60 1.87 11.75
CA ASN A 14 -3.32 2.33 10.38
C ASN A 14 -4.03 1.44 9.33
N LEU A 15 -4.01 0.11 9.50
CA LEU A 15 -4.73 -0.81 8.60
C LEU A 15 -6.24 -0.59 8.65
N GLU A 16 -6.80 -0.41 9.84
CA GLU A 16 -8.23 -0.13 10.04
C GLU A 16 -8.63 1.18 9.35
N ILE A 17 -7.83 2.25 9.50
CA ILE A 17 -8.11 3.53 8.84
C ILE A 17 -8.09 3.37 7.31
N GLN A 18 -7.12 2.63 6.76
CA GLN A 18 -7.02 2.39 5.32
C GLN A 18 -8.23 1.63 4.77
N GLU A 19 -8.65 0.52 5.40
CA GLU A 19 -9.80 -0.25 4.90
C GLU A 19 -11.12 0.51 5.02
N GLN A 20 -11.30 1.29 6.09
CA GLN A 20 -12.47 2.14 6.25
C GLN A 20 -12.48 3.28 5.22
N TYR A 21 -11.33 3.90 4.97
CA TYR A 21 -11.18 4.95 3.97
C TYR A 21 -11.52 4.44 2.56
N VAL A 22 -10.93 3.33 2.14
CA VAL A 22 -11.18 2.75 0.81
C VAL A 22 -12.64 2.30 0.69
N SER A 23 -13.18 1.61 1.70
CA SER A 23 -14.58 1.19 1.68
C SER A 23 -15.50 2.40 1.54
N TYR A 24 -15.28 3.46 2.33
CA TYR A 24 -16.07 4.69 2.23
C TYR A 24 -16.02 5.33 0.84
N VAL A 25 -14.83 5.40 0.23
CA VAL A 25 -14.65 5.95 -1.12
C VAL A 25 -15.44 5.13 -2.14
N VAL A 26 -15.30 3.80 -2.14
CA VAL A 26 -16.01 2.92 -3.09
C VAL A 26 -17.52 3.02 -2.92
N GLN A 27 -18.02 2.97 -1.68
CA GLN A 27 -19.46 3.09 -1.40
C GLN A 27 -20.00 4.49 -1.78
N SER A 28 -19.19 5.54 -1.62
CA SER A 28 -19.56 6.90 -2.03
C SER A 28 -19.67 7.05 -3.55
N VAL A 29 -18.76 6.44 -4.30
CA VAL A 29 -18.80 6.40 -5.77
C VAL A 29 -20.00 5.61 -6.25
N LEU A 30 -20.25 4.43 -5.67
CA LEU A 30 -21.48 3.66 -5.94
C LEU A 30 -22.72 4.50 -5.71
N LYS A 31 -22.81 5.24 -4.60
CA LYS A 31 -23.99 6.07 -4.33
C LYS A 31 -24.15 7.24 -5.30
N SER A 32 -23.05 7.87 -5.71
CA SER A 32 -23.09 9.21 -6.32
C SER A 32 -22.83 9.22 -7.82
N CYS A 33 -22.21 8.19 -8.39
CA CYS A 33 -21.71 8.15 -9.77
C CYS A 33 -22.37 7.02 -10.59
N GLN A 34 -23.64 6.71 -10.31
CA GLN A 34 -24.39 5.65 -10.98
C GLN A 34 -24.47 5.84 -12.51
N LEU A 35 -24.59 7.08 -12.96
CA LEU A 35 -24.63 7.40 -14.40
C LEU A 35 -23.29 7.06 -15.06
N GLU A 36 -22.18 7.52 -14.48
CA GLU A 36 -20.83 7.32 -14.98
C GLU A 36 -20.46 5.84 -15.00
N LEU A 37 -20.71 5.11 -13.90
CA LEU A 37 -20.43 3.67 -13.81
C LEU A 37 -21.23 2.87 -14.85
N LYS A 38 -22.50 3.24 -15.08
CA LYS A 38 -23.33 2.62 -16.12
C LYS A 38 -22.78 2.92 -17.51
N THR A 39 -22.36 4.15 -17.78
CA THR A 39 -21.75 4.53 -19.07
C THR A 39 -20.46 3.77 -19.33
N LEU A 40 -19.67 3.50 -18.29
CA LEU A 40 -18.44 2.70 -18.37
C LEU A 40 -18.70 1.18 -18.47
N GLY A 41 -19.95 0.73 -18.27
CA GLY A 41 -20.28 -0.70 -18.26
C GLY A 41 -19.68 -1.47 -17.07
N ARG A 42 -19.40 -0.77 -15.96
CA ARG A 42 -18.78 -1.38 -14.77
C ARG A 42 -19.74 -2.36 -14.09
N ASP A 43 -19.25 -3.56 -13.77
CA ASP A 43 -19.96 -4.51 -12.91
C ASP A 43 -20.02 -3.99 -11.47
N LEU A 44 -21.19 -3.49 -11.07
CA LEU A 44 -21.40 -2.88 -9.76
C LEU A 44 -21.30 -3.90 -8.61
N SER A 45 -21.58 -5.18 -8.87
CA SER A 45 -21.55 -6.21 -7.82
C SER A 45 -20.16 -6.37 -7.20
N LYS A 46 -19.11 -6.13 -7.99
CA LYS A 46 -17.71 -6.11 -7.55
C LYS A 46 -17.44 -4.99 -6.55
N LEU A 47 -18.02 -3.81 -6.78
CA LEU A 47 -17.86 -2.65 -5.90
C LEU A 47 -18.74 -2.74 -4.64
N GLU A 48 -19.94 -3.32 -4.75
CA GLU A 48 -20.88 -3.48 -3.64
C GLU A 48 -20.29 -4.37 -2.53
N ALA A 49 -19.48 -5.36 -2.92
CA ALA A 49 -18.76 -6.23 -2.01
C ALA A 49 -17.65 -5.53 -1.20
N ILE A 50 -17.23 -4.32 -1.58
CA ILE A 50 -16.11 -3.61 -0.96
C ILE A 50 -16.53 -2.97 0.36
N GLN A 51 -16.46 -3.78 1.40
CA GLN A 51 -16.73 -3.42 2.78
C GLN A 51 -15.65 -3.98 3.70
N ALA A 52 -15.18 -3.17 4.63
CA ALA A 52 -14.29 -3.60 5.71
C ALA A 52 -14.96 -4.67 6.59
N PRO A 53 -14.20 -5.53 7.28
CA PRO A 53 -12.74 -5.61 7.24
C PRO A 53 -12.21 -6.26 5.97
N PHE A 54 -10.99 -5.88 5.58
CA PHE A 54 -10.29 -6.50 4.45
C PHE A 54 -9.42 -7.68 4.92
N PRO A 55 -9.25 -8.73 4.09
CA PRO A 55 -8.32 -9.81 4.37
C PRO A 55 -6.89 -9.27 4.59
N ARG A 56 -6.16 -9.93 5.50
CA ARG A 56 -4.78 -9.59 5.84
C ARG A 56 -3.96 -10.86 5.80
N ILE A 57 -2.86 -10.83 5.07
CA ILE A 57 -1.84 -11.86 5.07
C ILE A 57 -0.48 -11.24 5.34
N THR A 58 0.43 -12.02 5.89
CA THR A 58 1.85 -11.66 5.99
C THR A 58 2.56 -11.95 4.67
N TYR A 59 3.72 -11.32 4.47
CA TYR A 59 4.62 -11.61 3.37
C TYR A 59 4.98 -13.10 3.31
N ASP A 60 5.20 -13.74 4.47
CA ASP A 60 5.52 -15.17 4.58
C ASP A 60 4.37 -16.05 4.08
N GLU A 61 3.13 -15.70 4.44
CA GLU A 61 1.93 -16.38 3.95
C GLU A 61 1.72 -16.15 2.45
N ALA A 62 2.01 -14.95 1.95
CA ALA A 62 1.96 -14.63 0.53
C ALA A 62 2.98 -15.43 -0.29
N ILE A 63 4.23 -15.55 0.19
CA ILE A 63 5.26 -16.40 -0.43
C ILE A 63 4.82 -17.86 -0.45
N THR A 64 4.30 -18.37 0.67
CA THR A 64 3.80 -19.74 0.76
C THR A 64 2.66 -19.98 -0.24
N PHE A 65 1.69 -19.06 -0.29
CA PHE A 65 0.57 -19.11 -1.22
C PHE A 65 1.03 -19.14 -2.69
N LEU A 66 2.01 -18.31 -3.06
CA LEU A 66 2.53 -18.25 -4.42
C LEU A 66 3.23 -19.57 -4.80
N LYS A 67 4.05 -20.13 -3.90
CA LYS A 67 4.69 -21.43 -4.13
C LYS A 67 3.66 -22.56 -4.31
N ASP A 68 2.61 -22.57 -3.50
CA ASP A 68 1.50 -23.54 -3.63
C ASP A 68 0.73 -23.38 -4.95
N LYS A 69 0.73 -22.18 -5.54
CA LYS A 69 0.15 -21.89 -6.87
C LYS A 69 1.10 -22.21 -8.04
N GLY A 70 2.33 -22.64 -7.76
CA GLY A 70 3.33 -23.02 -8.78
C GLY A 70 4.16 -21.84 -9.29
N PHE A 71 4.28 -20.75 -8.55
CA PHE A 71 5.26 -19.70 -8.82
C PHE A 71 6.62 -20.14 -8.26
N ASP A 72 7.47 -20.69 -9.14
CA ASP A 72 8.83 -21.16 -8.83
C ASP A 72 9.90 -20.05 -9.00
N ASP A 73 9.49 -18.86 -9.41
CA ASP A 73 10.35 -17.71 -9.74
C ASP A 73 10.45 -16.67 -8.62
N ILE A 74 9.89 -16.95 -7.44
CA ILE A 74 9.92 -16.06 -6.27
C ILE A 74 10.48 -16.75 -5.03
N GLU A 75 11.44 -16.10 -4.38
CA GLU A 75 12.01 -16.52 -3.11
C GLU A 75 11.76 -15.50 -2.00
N TRP A 76 11.89 -15.95 -0.76
CA TRP A 76 11.79 -15.04 0.38
C TRP A 76 12.90 -13.99 0.32
N GLY A 77 12.51 -12.73 0.38
CA GLY A 77 13.40 -11.58 0.17
C GLY A 77 13.26 -10.93 -1.21
N ASP A 78 12.49 -11.52 -2.13
CA ASP A 78 12.13 -10.89 -3.40
C ASP A 78 10.86 -10.03 -3.28
N ASP A 79 10.78 -8.99 -4.10
CA ASP A 79 9.58 -8.15 -4.20
C ASP A 79 8.52 -8.79 -5.10
N PHE A 80 7.25 -8.46 -4.89
CA PHE A 80 6.15 -9.02 -5.67
C PHE A 80 6.00 -8.28 -7.01
N GLY A 81 6.23 -8.98 -8.11
CA GLY A 81 5.85 -8.48 -9.44
C GLY A 81 4.33 -8.50 -9.65
N SER A 82 3.87 -7.82 -10.70
CA SER A 82 2.43 -7.77 -11.04
C SER A 82 1.74 -9.13 -11.17
N PRO A 83 2.36 -10.20 -11.73
CA PRO A 83 1.75 -11.53 -11.74
C PRO A 83 1.52 -12.10 -10.34
N HIS A 84 2.44 -11.85 -9.40
CA HIS A 84 2.37 -12.31 -8.02
C HIS A 84 1.25 -11.60 -7.27
N GLU A 85 1.22 -10.26 -7.35
CA GLU A 85 0.15 -9.45 -6.76
C GLU A 85 -1.22 -9.83 -7.29
N THR A 86 -1.33 -10.05 -8.61
CA THR A 86 -2.59 -10.46 -9.25
C THR A 86 -3.07 -11.80 -8.72
N ALA A 87 -2.19 -12.80 -8.64
CA ALA A 87 -2.55 -14.13 -8.14
C ALA A 87 -3.01 -14.11 -6.68
N ILE A 88 -2.36 -13.28 -5.84
CA ILE A 88 -2.76 -13.08 -4.44
C ILE A 88 -4.12 -12.37 -4.38
N ALA A 89 -4.29 -11.27 -5.12
CA ALA A 89 -5.51 -10.47 -5.07
C ALA A 89 -6.73 -11.22 -5.61
N GLU A 90 -6.57 -12.02 -6.67
CA GLU A 90 -7.65 -12.86 -7.25
C GLU A 90 -8.11 -13.98 -6.31
N HIS A 91 -7.33 -14.33 -5.29
CA HIS A 91 -7.77 -15.27 -4.26
C HIS A 91 -8.88 -14.68 -3.37
N TYR A 92 -9.00 -13.35 -3.32
CA TYR A 92 -9.93 -12.65 -2.46
C TYR A 92 -10.98 -11.88 -3.28
N GLU A 93 -12.19 -11.77 -2.72
CA GLU A 93 -13.28 -11.00 -3.35
C GLU A 93 -13.17 -9.48 -3.10
N LYS A 94 -12.25 -9.07 -2.23
CA LYS A 94 -12.03 -7.69 -1.78
C LYS A 94 -10.52 -7.39 -1.78
N PRO A 95 -10.11 -6.11 -1.73
CA PRO A 95 -8.72 -5.75 -1.52
C PRO A 95 -8.10 -6.50 -0.34
N VAL A 96 -6.84 -6.91 -0.48
CA VAL A 96 -6.10 -7.67 0.53
C VAL A 96 -4.87 -6.90 0.98
N PHE A 97 -4.64 -6.85 2.28
CA PHE A 97 -3.38 -6.37 2.81
C PHE A 97 -2.33 -7.47 2.77
N ILE A 98 -1.17 -7.17 2.22
CA ILE A 98 0.05 -7.92 2.43
C ILE A 98 0.88 -7.14 3.44
N THR A 99 1.29 -7.79 4.52
CA THR A 99 1.91 -7.13 5.69
C THR A 99 3.28 -7.71 6.01
N HIS A 100 4.07 -7.02 6.83
CA HIS A 100 5.34 -7.57 7.37
C HIS A 100 6.36 -7.94 6.29
N TYR A 101 6.67 -7.00 5.38
CA TYR A 101 7.69 -7.23 4.36
C TYR A 101 9.10 -7.26 4.97
N PRO A 102 10.05 -7.96 4.33
CA PRO A 102 11.46 -7.94 4.70
C PRO A 102 12.03 -6.52 4.81
N THR A 103 12.79 -6.25 5.87
CA THR A 103 13.48 -4.97 6.09
C THR A 103 14.37 -4.56 4.92
N SER A 104 14.96 -5.52 4.21
CA SER A 104 15.85 -5.28 3.07
C SER A 104 15.14 -4.74 1.83
N LEU A 105 13.82 -4.94 1.71
CA LEU A 105 13.03 -4.49 0.56
C LEU A 105 12.40 -3.11 0.78
N LYS A 106 12.33 -2.66 2.03
CA LYS A 106 11.54 -1.49 2.40
C LYS A 106 12.41 -0.29 2.81
N PRO A 107 11.89 0.95 2.69
CA PRO A 107 12.63 2.16 3.03
C PRO A 107 13.09 2.23 4.49
N PHE A 108 14.16 3.02 4.72
CA PHE A 108 14.84 3.17 6.01
C PHE A 108 13.97 3.63 7.20
N TYR A 109 12.82 4.26 6.95
CA TYR A 109 11.98 4.89 7.96
C TYR A 109 10.92 3.97 8.58
N MET A 110 10.74 2.76 8.06
CA MET A 110 9.68 1.85 8.51
C MET A 110 10.05 1.18 9.84
N GLN A 111 9.11 1.14 10.79
CA GLN A 111 9.29 0.54 12.11
C GLN A 111 9.51 -0.99 11.98
N PRO A 112 10.61 -1.56 12.49
CA PRO A 112 10.78 -3.01 12.56
C PRO A 112 9.71 -3.67 13.45
N ASP A 113 9.34 -4.91 13.14
CA ASP A 113 8.46 -5.68 14.02
C ASP A 113 9.18 -5.96 15.36
N PRO A 114 8.53 -5.71 16.51
CA PRO A 114 9.15 -5.86 17.83
C PRO A 114 9.55 -7.30 18.19
N ASN A 115 8.99 -8.30 17.51
CA ASN A 115 9.26 -9.72 17.70
C ASN A 115 10.07 -10.33 16.56
N ARG A 116 10.23 -9.63 15.43
CA ARG A 116 10.96 -10.09 14.24
C ARG A 116 11.67 -8.95 13.52
N GLU A 117 12.94 -8.77 13.86
CA GLU A 117 13.78 -7.70 13.29
C GLU A 117 14.04 -7.84 11.78
N ASP A 118 13.77 -8.99 11.16
CA ASP A 118 13.94 -9.21 9.73
C ASP A 118 12.79 -8.66 8.88
N VAL A 119 11.68 -8.23 9.49
CA VAL A 119 10.51 -7.63 8.83
C VAL A 119 10.14 -6.27 9.43
N VAL A 120 9.36 -5.47 8.70
CA VAL A 120 8.86 -4.15 9.14
C VAL A 120 7.34 -4.14 9.26
N LEU A 121 6.81 -3.32 10.16
CA LEU A 121 5.39 -3.01 10.33
C LEU A 121 4.88 -2.14 9.17
N CYS A 122 4.80 -2.73 7.98
CA CYS A 122 4.27 -2.13 6.77
C CYS A 122 3.15 -2.98 6.17
N ALA A 123 2.36 -2.34 5.30
CA ALA A 123 1.36 -3.02 4.51
C ALA A 123 1.18 -2.37 3.15
N ASP A 124 1.00 -3.22 2.16
CA ASP A 124 0.57 -2.86 0.82
C ASP A 124 -0.86 -3.40 0.64
N LEU A 125 -1.79 -2.54 0.19
CA LEU A 125 -3.18 -2.91 -0.06
C LEU A 125 -3.37 -3.15 -1.56
N ILE A 126 -3.59 -4.42 -1.92
CA ILE A 126 -3.69 -4.85 -3.31
C ILE A 126 -5.16 -4.88 -3.72
N ALA A 127 -5.52 -4.14 -4.76
CA ALA A 127 -6.86 -4.18 -5.33
C ALA A 127 -7.08 -5.47 -6.15
N PRO A 128 -8.30 -6.04 -6.12
CA PRO A 128 -8.65 -7.24 -6.89
C PRO A 128 -8.68 -6.93 -8.38
N GLU A 129 -8.99 -7.92 -9.22
CA GLU A 129 -9.16 -7.78 -10.67
C GLU A 129 -7.87 -7.33 -11.40
N GLY A 130 -6.70 -7.62 -10.82
CA GLY A 130 -5.39 -7.37 -11.45
C GLY A 130 -4.94 -5.90 -11.44
N TYR A 131 -5.56 -5.02 -10.63
CA TYR A 131 -5.17 -3.61 -10.56
C TYR A 131 -3.92 -3.34 -9.70
N GLY A 132 -3.54 -4.30 -8.85
CA GLY A 132 -2.32 -4.23 -8.04
C GLY A 132 -2.43 -3.30 -6.84
N GLU A 133 -1.28 -2.91 -6.28
CA GLU A 133 -1.18 -2.07 -5.09
C GLU A 133 -1.87 -0.70 -5.23
N ILE A 134 -2.90 -0.39 -4.44
CA ILE A 134 -3.52 0.95 -4.42
C ILE A 134 -3.06 1.81 -3.25
N ILE A 135 -2.57 1.21 -2.17
CA ILE A 135 -1.99 1.89 -1.02
C ILE A 135 -0.71 1.19 -0.59
N GLY A 136 0.33 1.96 -0.27
CA GLY A 136 1.50 1.53 0.50
C GLY A 136 1.60 2.33 1.79
N GLY A 137 1.81 1.67 2.92
CA GLY A 137 1.83 2.31 4.23
C GLY A 137 2.68 1.59 5.27
N SER A 138 3.04 2.30 6.34
CA SER A 138 3.76 1.70 7.46
C SER A 138 3.58 2.49 8.75
N GLU A 139 3.89 1.83 9.85
CA GLU A 139 4.30 2.52 11.06
C GLU A 139 5.72 3.08 10.86
N ARG A 140 6.00 4.25 11.45
CA ARG A 140 7.29 4.94 11.30
C ARG A 140 8.14 4.74 12.53
N ILE A 141 9.45 4.63 12.34
CA ILE A 141 10.40 4.62 13.45
C ILE A 141 10.24 5.90 14.25
N HIS A 142 9.99 5.80 15.55
CA HIS A 142 9.86 6.94 16.46
C HIS A 142 11.00 7.01 17.49
N ASP A 143 11.91 6.03 17.51
CA ASP A 143 13.16 6.08 18.28
C ASP A 143 14.27 6.80 17.48
N TYR A 144 14.98 7.71 18.14
CA TYR A 144 16.01 8.54 17.49
C TYR A 144 17.23 7.72 17.07
N GLU A 145 17.74 6.87 17.95
CA GLU A 145 18.99 6.11 17.69
C GLU A 145 18.76 5.05 16.62
N LEU A 146 17.60 4.38 16.64
CA LEU A 146 17.21 3.43 15.61
C LEU A 146 17.10 4.10 14.23
N LEU A 147 16.44 5.26 14.15
CA LEU A 147 16.30 5.98 12.87
C LEU A 147 17.65 6.45 12.34
N LYS A 148 18.50 6.98 13.22
CA LYS A 148 19.86 7.41 12.87
C LYS A 148 20.69 6.24 12.33
N ALA A 149 20.68 5.10 13.03
CA ALA A 149 21.38 3.89 12.60
C ALA A 149 20.87 3.41 11.23
N ASN A 150 19.56 3.49 10.97
CA ASN A 150 18.99 3.13 9.68
C ASN A 150 19.39 4.08 8.55
N ILE A 151 19.45 5.40 8.79
CA ILE A 151 19.94 6.38 7.81
C ILE A 151 21.40 6.07 7.43
N GLU A 152 22.25 5.79 8.42
CA GLU A 152 23.65 5.42 8.20
C GLU A 152 23.78 4.09 7.42
N LYS A 153 22.99 3.07 7.79
CA LYS A 153 22.94 1.76 7.11
C LYS A 153 22.56 1.89 5.64
N HIS A 154 21.68 2.82 5.29
CA HIS A 154 21.26 3.10 3.91
C HIS A 154 22.19 4.08 3.18
N HIS A 155 23.31 4.48 3.78
CA HIS A 155 24.27 5.44 3.23
C HIS A 155 23.66 6.79 2.86
N LEU A 156 22.67 7.24 3.65
CA LEU A 156 21.99 8.52 3.47
C LEU A 156 22.69 9.62 4.29
N SER A 157 22.59 10.87 3.82
CA SER A 157 23.22 12.01 4.51
C SER A 157 22.48 12.37 5.80
N LEU A 158 23.15 12.19 6.95
CA LEU A 158 22.62 12.63 8.25
C LEU A 158 22.30 14.12 8.27
N GLU A 159 23.12 14.95 7.65
CA GLU A 159 22.91 16.41 7.58
C GLU A 159 21.60 16.73 6.84
N ALA A 160 21.34 16.05 5.72
CA ALA A 160 20.11 16.25 4.95
C ALA A 160 18.85 15.80 5.70
N TYR A 161 18.98 14.80 6.57
CA TYR A 161 17.90 14.25 7.38
C TYR A 161 17.86 14.76 8.83
N GLN A 162 18.69 15.73 9.20
CA GLN A 162 18.75 16.23 10.57
C GLN A 162 17.38 16.73 11.06
N TRP A 163 16.67 17.47 10.21
CA TRP A 163 15.31 17.94 10.52
C TRP A 163 14.32 16.79 10.77
N TYR A 164 14.51 15.64 10.12
CA TYR A 164 13.66 14.45 10.25
C TYR A 164 14.00 13.66 11.52
N LEU A 165 15.29 13.65 11.90
CA LEU A 165 15.77 13.14 13.19
C LEU A 165 15.29 14.00 14.36
N ASP A 166 15.23 15.32 14.19
CA ASP A 166 14.74 16.24 15.23
C ASP A 166 13.29 15.93 15.64
N LEU A 167 12.47 15.39 14.72
CA LEU A 167 11.11 14.90 15.02
C LEU A 167 11.10 13.78 16.07
N ARG A 168 12.20 13.01 16.18
CA ARG A 168 12.37 11.93 17.16
C ARG A 168 13.03 12.43 18.45
N GLN A 169 13.64 13.60 18.42
CA GLN A 169 14.29 14.21 19.58
C GLN A 169 13.32 15.07 20.40
N TYR A 170 12.40 15.79 19.74
CA TYR A 170 11.55 16.79 20.39
C TYR A 170 10.07 16.40 20.36
N GLY A 171 9.67 15.51 21.28
CA GLY A 171 8.27 15.11 21.44
C GLY A 171 7.84 13.99 20.50
N SER A 172 8.72 13.00 20.28
CA SER A 172 8.41 11.83 19.46
C SER A 172 7.25 11.02 20.02
N VAL A 173 6.41 10.50 19.12
CA VAL A 173 5.28 9.63 19.42
C VAL A 173 5.18 8.55 18.35
N PRO A 174 4.60 7.37 18.66
CA PRO A 174 4.21 6.41 17.62
C PRO A 174 3.31 7.10 16.59
N HIS A 175 3.58 6.87 15.32
CA HIS A 175 2.80 7.42 14.23
C HIS A 175 2.92 6.53 13.01
N SER A 176 1.85 6.53 12.22
CA SER A 176 1.73 5.74 11.02
C SER A 176 1.16 6.59 9.90
N GLY A 177 1.33 6.11 8.68
CA GLY A 177 0.64 6.69 7.55
C GLY A 177 0.79 5.86 6.30
N PHE A 178 0.22 6.39 5.22
CA PHE A 178 0.08 5.66 3.97
C PHE A 178 -0.08 6.62 2.79
N GLY A 179 0.24 6.13 1.60
CA GLY A 179 0.01 6.84 0.35
C GLY A 179 -0.97 6.07 -0.53
N LEU A 180 -2.08 6.70 -0.93
CA LEU A 180 -3.01 6.18 -1.92
C LEU A 180 -2.67 6.70 -3.32
N GLY A 181 -2.52 5.77 -4.26
CA GLY A 181 -2.32 6.03 -5.69
C GLY A 181 -3.65 6.37 -6.37
N LEU A 182 -3.99 7.66 -6.43
CA LEU A 182 -5.28 8.15 -6.95
C LEU A 182 -5.66 7.54 -8.30
N GLU A 183 -4.78 7.64 -9.29
CA GLU A 183 -5.06 7.19 -10.65
C GLU A 183 -5.31 5.68 -10.72
N ARG A 184 -4.59 4.88 -9.92
CA ARG A 184 -4.75 3.42 -9.87
C ARG A 184 -6.04 3.03 -9.13
N THR A 185 -6.39 3.75 -8.06
CA THR A 185 -7.68 3.58 -7.38
C THR A 185 -8.85 3.94 -8.29
N VAL A 186 -8.77 5.04 -9.03
CA VAL A 186 -9.77 5.40 -10.03
C VAL A 186 -9.85 4.34 -11.11
N ALA A 187 -8.71 3.76 -11.54
CA ALA A 187 -8.68 2.74 -12.58
C ALA A 187 -9.45 1.50 -12.14
N TRP A 188 -9.18 1.03 -10.93
CA TRP A 188 -9.88 -0.09 -10.32
C TRP A 188 -11.39 0.15 -10.16
N ILE A 189 -11.78 1.31 -9.63
CA ILE A 189 -13.20 1.62 -9.40
C ILE A 189 -13.95 1.72 -10.74
N SER A 190 -13.35 2.38 -11.73
CA SER A 190 -13.95 2.61 -13.05
C SER A 190 -13.93 1.38 -13.97
N GLY A 191 -13.03 0.41 -13.72
CA GLY A 191 -12.90 -0.79 -14.54
C GLY A 191 -12.09 -0.59 -15.83
N VAL A 192 -11.27 0.46 -15.93
CA VAL A 192 -10.46 0.73 -17.15
C VAL A 192 -9.16 -0.07 -17.17
N GLU A 193 -8.73 -0.49 -18.35
CA GLU A 193 -7.57 -1.38 -18.51
C GLU A 193 -6.24 -0.72 -18.13
N HIS A 194 -6.10 0.60 -18.31
CA HIS A 194 -4.82 1.28 -18.10
C HIS A 194 -4.96 2.58 -17.29
N VAL A 195 -4.12 2.73 -16.27
CA VAL A 195 -4.01 3.91 -15.38
C VAL A 195 -3.82 5.26 -16.09
N ARG A 196 -3.46 5.27 -17.38
CA ARG A 196 -3.29 6.53 -18.15
C ARG A 196 -4.64 7.17 -18.49
N GLU A 197 -5.72 6.38 -18.44
CA GLU A 197 -7.08 6.81 -18.78
C GLU A 197 -7.76 7.51 -17.60
N THR A 198 -7.16 7.47 -16.41
CA THR A 198 -7.72 8.02 -15.18
C THR A 198 -7.11 9.37 -14.80
N ILE A 199 -6.29 9.93 -15.68
CA ILE A 199 -5.76 11.28 -15.59
C ILE A 199 -5.97 12.00 -16.93
N PRO A 200 -6.34 13.29 -16.96
CA PRO A 200 -6.66 13.98 -18.21
C PRO A 200 -5.50 14.02 -19.23
N PHE A 201 -4.27 14.21 -18.76
CA PHE A 201 -3.07 14.34 -19.59
C PHE A 201 -1.93 13.49 -19.02
N PRO A 202 -1.91 12.16 -19.27
CA PRO A 202 -0.94 11.26 -18.67
C PRO A 202 0.49 11.59 -19.14
N ARG A 203 1.44 11.43 -18.22
CA ARG A 203 2.88 11.58 -18.48
C ARG A 203 3.54 10.22 -18.44
N LEU A 204 4.11 9.81 -19.57
CA LEU A 204 4.80 8.53 -19.76
C LEU A 204 6.18 8.81 -20.38
N LEU A 205 7.10 7.85 -20.30
CA LEU A 205 8.45 7.98 -20.88
C LEU A 205 8.43 8.41 -22.35
N ASN A 206 7.46 7.91 -23.12
CA ASN A 206 7.28 8.19 -24.55
C ASN A 206 6.16 9.21 -24.86
N ARG A 207 5.56 9.85 -23.84
CA ARG A 207 4.45 10.79 -24.01
C ARG A 207 4.48 11.90 -22.97
N LEU A 208 4.83 13.11 -23.43
CA LEU A 208 4.94 14.31 -22.60
C LEU A 208 3.95 15.42 -22.98
N TYR A 209 3.45 15.43 -24.22
CA TYR A 209 2.58 16.49 -24.76
C TYR A 209 1.25 15.94 -25.29
N PRO A 210 0.13 16.70 -25.18
CA PRO A 210 -0.02 17.89 -24.34
C PRO A 210 0.20 17.57 -22.86
#